data_AF-A0A957A8L7-F1
#
_entry.id   AF-A0A957A8L7-F1
#
_cell.length_a   1.000
_cell.length_b   1.000
_cell.length_c   1.000
_cell.angle_alpha   90.00
_cell.angle_beta   90.00
_cell.angle_gamma   90.00
#
_symmetry.space_group_name_H-M   'P 1'
#
loop_
_entity.id
_entity.type
_entity.pdbx_description
1 polymer ?
#
loop_
_entity_poly.entity_id
_entity_poly.type
_entity_poly.pdbx_seq_one_letter_code
_entity_poly.pdbx_strand_id
1 'polypeptide(L)'
;LHAILATFAAHSFAIIVNYAVARRFGSGILDRVADQPRLGFLARLRESIDLKTVFVLRLALPLTAIGVDFVSYLAGMKRLNFAGYYVVSIVPWTVMSIVYFTSAGALRDTSPVLVFVPAVIMIAGTSLLVFVLRRRRIIDA
;
A
#
# COMPACT_ATOMS: atom_id res chain seq x y z
N LEU A 1 17.31 -13.61 5.85
CA LEU A 1 16.38 -14.49 5.08
C LEU A 1 15.08 -14.78 5.85
N HIS A 2 15.14 -15.37 7.05
CA HIS A 2 13.94 -15.67 7.86
C HIS A 2 13.00 -14.48 8.08
N ALA A 3 13.54 -13.30 8.43
CA ALA A 3 12.73 -12.08 8.60
C ALA A 3 12.00 -11.68 7.31
N ILE A 4 12.69 -11.75 6.16
CA ILE A 4 12.11 -11.41 4.85
C ILE A 4 10.97 -12.38 4.50
N LEU A 5 11.16 -13.68 4.72
CA LEU A 5 10.15 -14.70 4.47
C LEU A 5 8.94 -14.54 5.40
N ALA A 6 9.17 -14.27 6.69
CA ALA A 6 8.10 -14.03 7.66
C ALA A 6 7.28 -12.79 7.30
N THR A 7 7.95 -11.68 6.92
CA THR A 7 7.27 -10.46 6.46
C THR A 7 6.51 -10.69 5.16
N PHE A 8 7.07 -11.45 4.21
CA PHE A 8 6.39 -11.82 2.97
C PHE A 8 5.11 -12.61 3.24
N ALA A 9 5.18 -13.63 4.12
CA ALA A 9 4.04 -14.46 4.48
C ALA A 9 2.96 -13.64 5.21
N ALA A 10 3.36 -12.86 6.22
CA ALA A 10 2.44 -11.99 6.96
C ALA A 10 1.74 -10.98 6.05
N HIS A 11 2.49 -10.35 5.14
CA HIS A 11 1.92 -9.38 4.21
C HIS A 11 1.04 -10.05 3.15
N SER A 12 1.41 -11.21 2.64
CA SER A 12 0.56 -12.00 1.75
C SER A 12 -0.78 -12.33 2.41
N PHE A 13 -0.75 -12.79 3.67
CA PHE A 13 -1.96 -13.08 4.42
C PHE A 13 -2.81 -11.83 4.64
N ALA A 14 -2.19 -10.71 5.03
CA ALA A 14 -2.89 -9.44 5.20
C ALA A 14 -3.57 -8.96 3.90
N ILE A 15 -2.85 -8.99 2.77
CA ILE A 15 -3.38 -8.68 1.44
C ILE A 15 -4.60 -9.55 1.12
N ILE A 16 -4.47 -10.87 1.30
CA ILE A 16 -5.55 -11.84 1.03
C ILE A 16 -6.78 -11.53 1.88
N VAL A 17 -6.60 -11.42 3.20
CA VAL A 17 -7.71 -11.20 4.14
C VAL A 17 -8.38 -9.86 3.86
N ASN A 18 -7.62 -8.78 3.75
CA ASN A 18 -8.16 -7.44 3.52
C ASN A 18 -8.94 -7.37 2.21
N TYR A 19 -8.39 -7.95 1.14
CA TYR A 19 -9.06 -8.03 -0.15
C TYR A 19 -10.35 -8.86 -0.07
N ALA A 20 -10.31 -10.04 0.55
CA ALA A 20 -11.46 -10.93 0.66
C ALA A 20 -12.60 -10.31 1.48
N VAL A 21 -12.26 -9.70 2.63
CA VAL A 21 -13.21 -8.99 3.49
C VAL A 21 -13.84 -7.83 2.72
N ALA A 22 -13.05 -7.00 2.05
CA ALA A 22 -13.59 -5.88 1.28
C ALA A 22 -14.42 -6.32 0.07
N ARG A 23 -14.02 -7.40 -0.62
CA ARG A 23 -14.78 -7.96 -1.73
C ARG A 23 -16.14 -8.52 -1.29
N ARG A 24 -16.21 -9.09 -0.08
CA ARG A 24 -17.43 -9.69 0.46
C ARG A 24 -18.36 -8.68 1.12
N PHE A 25 -17.82 -7.73 1.89
CA PHE A 25 -18.59 -6.83 2.74
C PHE A 25 -18.55 -5.37 2.32
N GLY A 26 -17.59 -4.98 1.49
CA GLY A 26 -17.31 -3.58 1.21
C GLY A 26 -18.39 -2.88 0.37
N SER A 27 -19.12 -3.59 -0.50
CA SER A 27 -20.25 -2.98 -1.23
C SER A 27 -21.38 -2.55 -0.28
N GLY A 28 -21.77 -3.41 0.66
CA GLY A 28 -22.82 -3.07 1.62
C GLY A 28 -22.44 -1.96 2.62
N ILE A 29 -21.13 -1.75 2.85
CA ILE A 29 -20.64 -0.61 3.62
C ILE A 29 -20.70 0.65 2.78
N LEU A 30 -20.25 0.60 1.51
CA LEU A 30 -20.27 1.76 0.63
C LEU A 30 -21.69 2.24 0.35
N ASP A 31 -22.63 1.33 0.13
CA ASP A 31 -24.04 1.68 -0.15
C ASP A 31 -24.70 2.40 1.03
N ARG A 32 -24.31 2.06 2.28
CA ARG A 32 -24.77 2.77 3.50
C ARG A 32 -24.10 4.12 3.73
N VAL A 33 -22.99 4.35 3.05
CA VAL A 33 -22.07 5.46 3.28
C VAL A 33 -22.10 6.47 2.12
N ALA A 34 -22.55 6.05 0.93
CA ALA A 34 -22.64 6.86 -0.28
C ALA A 34 -23.58 8.07 -0.12
N ASP A 35 -24.58 7.99 0.76
CA ASP A 35 -25.49 9.10 1.08
C ASP A 35 -24.81 10.22 1.90
N GLN A 36 -23.57 10.03 2.36
CA GLN A 36 -22.82 11.06 3.07
C GLN A 36 -21.91 11.85 2.11
N PRO A 37 -22.12 13.18 1.96
CA PRO A 37 -21.36 14.02 1.04
C PRO A 37 -19.84 13.97 1.22
N ARG A 38 -19.37 13.70 2.46
CA ARG A 38 -17.93 13.60 2.79
C ARG A 38 -17.29 12.30 2.32
N LEU A 39 -18.07 11.26 2.03
CA LEU A 39 -17.57 9.92 1.69
C LEU A 39 -17.66 9.62 0.18
N GLY A 40 -18.23 10.54 -0.60
CA GLY A 40 -18.22 10.48 -2.08
C GLY A 40 -16.82 10.50 -2.71
N PHE A 41 -15.78 10.89 -1.96
CA PHE A 41 -14.39 10.75 -2.40
C PHE A 41 -13.95 9.28 -2.49
N LEU A 42 -14.38 8.43 -1.54
CA LEU A 42 -14.06 6.99 -1.56
C LEU A 42 -14.75 6.27 -2.72
N ALA A 43 -15.96 6.67 -3.06
CA ALA A 43 -16.67 6.16 -4.24
C ALA A 43 -15.91 6.51 -5.54
N ARG A 44 -15.44 7.76 -5.68
CA ARG A 44 -14.63 8.19 -6.83
C ARG A 44 -13.28 7.46 -6.90
N LEU A 45 -12.61 7.26 -5.77
CA LEU A 45 -11.38 6.48 -5.67
C LEU A 45 -11.58 5.01 -6.04
N ARG A 46 -12.69 4.41 -5.63
CA ARG A 46 -13.07 3.06 -6.03
C ARG A 46 -13.27 2.98 -7.54
N GLU A 47 -13.88 3.97 -8.17
CA GLU A 47 -14.06 3.97 -9.62
C GLU A 47 -12.73 4.15 -10.36
N SER A 48 -11.80 4.94 -9.83
CA SER A 48 -10.51 5.20 -10.49
C SER A 48 -9.45 4.12 -10.27
N ILE A 49 -9.55 3.29 -9.22
CA ILE A 49 -8.47 2.34 -8.89
C ILE A 49 -8.34 1.23 -9.95
N ASP A 50 -7.17 1.08 -10.55
CA ASP A 50 -6.82 -0.02 -11.45
C ASP A 50 -5.54 -0.73 -10.98
N LEU A 51 -5.11 -1.77 -11.69
CA LEU A 51 -3.90 -2.51 -11.29
C LEU A 51 -2.63 -1.64 -11.31
N LYS A 52 -2.55 -0.69 -12.25
CA LYS A 52 -1.43 0.26 -12.32
C LYS A 52 -1.42 1.18 -11.10
N THR A 53 -2.58 1.72 -10.74
CA THR A 53 -2.77 2.57 -9.56
C THR A 53 -2.44 1.79 -8.29
N VAL A 54 -2.88 0.53 -8.17
CA VAL A 54 -2.51 -0.34 -7.03
C VAL A 54 -0.99 -0.47 -6.91
N PHE A 55 -0.28 -0.75 -8.01
CA PHE A 55 1.18 -0.87 -8.00
C PHE A 55 1.86 0.41 -7.49
N VAL A 56 1.45 1.56 -8.01
CA VAL A 56 2.00 2.88 -7.62
C VAL A 56 1.68 3.19 -6.15
N LEU A 57 0.45 2.96 -5.71
CA LEU A 57 0.05 3.19 -4.33
C LEU A 57 0.78 2.27 -3.34
N ARG A 58 1.13 1.05 -3.75
CA ARG A 58 1.93 0.11 -2.96
C ARG A 58 3.40 0.51 -2.84
N LEU A 59 3.93 1.19 -3.85
CA LEU A 59 5.24 1.85 -3.74
C LEU A 59 5.17 3.06 -2.82
N ALA A 60 4.03 3.78 -2.79
CA ALA A 60 3.75 4.88 -1.88
C ALA A 60 3.51 4.42 -0.43
N LEU A 61 4.58 4.00 0.22
CA LEU A 61 4.66 3.48 1.60
C LEU A 61 3.87 4.22 2.70
N PRO A 62 3.73 5.56 2.70
CA PRO A 62 3.04 6.25 3.80
C PRO A 62 1.58 5.83 3.95
N LEU A 63 0.93 5.37 2.87
CA LEU A 63 -0.49 5.01 2.88
C LEU A 63 -0.78 3.61 3.43
N THR A 64 0.20 2.71 3.39
CA THR A 64 0.06 1.33 3.89
C THR A 64 0.56 1.14 5.32
N ALA A 65 1.30 2.11 5.88
CA ALA A 65 1.90 2.03 7.21
C ALA A 65 0.94 2.40 8.36
N ILE A 66 -0.22 3.00 8.07
CA ILE A 66 -1.18 3.53 9.06
C ILE A 66 -2.13 2.43 9.60
N GLY A 67 -1.76 1.15 9.46
CA GLY A 67 -2.56 0.00 9.93
C GLY A 67 -3.84 -0.28 9.14
N VAL A 68 -4.23 0.60 8.22
CA VAL A 68 -5.42 0.43 7.36
C VAL A 68 -4.99 0.26 5.92
N ASP A 69 -5.21 -0.93 5.36
CA ASP A 69 -4.85 -1.23 3.97
C ASP A 69 -5.94 -0.77 2.99
N PHE A 70 -6.03 0.55 2.81
CA PHE A 70 -6.99 1.18 1.91
C PHE A 70 -6.90 0.66 0.48
N VAL A 71 -5.69 0.31 0.01
CA VAL A 71 -5.48 -0.21 -1.35
C VAL A 71 -6.17 -1.57 -1.51
N SER A 72 -6.00 -2.47 -0.55
CA SER A 72 -6.74 -3.75 -0.52
C SER A 72 -8.24 -3.56 -0.48
N TYR A 73 -8.71 -2.60 0.31
CA TYR A 73 -10.14 -2.35 0.44
C TYR A 73 -10.75 -1.82 -0.86
N LEU A 74 -10.13 -0.80 -1.46
CA LEU A 74 -10.57 -0.24 -2.74
C LEU A 74 -10.55 -1.30 -3.85
N ALA A 75 -9.48 -2.10 -3.93
CA ALA A 75 -9.35 -3.18 -4.91
C ALA A 75 -10.41 -4.28 -4.73
N GLY A 76 -10.67 -4.68 -3.48
CA GLY A 76 -11.70 -5.66 -3.14
C GLY A 76 -13.10 -5.17 -3.47
N MET A 77 -13.43 -3.92 -3.13
CA MET A 77 -14.71 -3.28 -3.42
C MET A 77 -14.95 -3.10 -4.92
N LYS A 78 -13.92 -2.73 -5.69
CA LYS A 78 -13.98 -2.70 -7.16
C LYS A 78 -14.00 -4.10 -7.78
N ARG A 79 -13.72 -5.16 -7.00
CA ARG A 79 -13.64 -6.55 -7.46
C ARG A 79 -12.60 -6.78 -8.55
N LEU A 80 -11.45 -6.10 -8.48
CA LEU A 80 -10.33 -6.33 -9.38
C LEU A 80 -9.95 -7.81 -9.43
N ASN A 81 -9.38 -8.31 -10.53
CA ASN A 81 -8.91 -9.70 -10.57
C ASN A 81 -7.91 -9.96 -9.42
N PHE A 82 -8.19 -10.97 -8.59
CA PHE A 82 -7.39 -11.23 -7.39
C PHE A 82 -5.93 -11.57 -7.72
N ALA A 83 -5.68 -12.40 -8.73
CA ALA A 83 -4.32 -12.79 -9.10
C ALA A 83 -3.51 -11.57 -9.58
N GLY A 84 -4.10 -10.75 -10.46
CA GLY A 84 -3.50 -9.50 -10.92
C GLY A 84 -3.20 -8.56 -9.76
N TYR A 85 -4.20 -8.31 -8.90
CA TYR A 85 -4.08 -7.47 -7.71
C TYR A 85 -3.00 -7.98 -6.72
N TYR A 86 -2.94 -9.29 -6.49
CA TYR A 86 -1.97 -9.91 -5.60
C TYR A 86 -0.55 -9.68 -6.10
N VAL A 87 -0.29 -9.94 -7.38
CA VAL A 87 1.02 -9.73 -7.99
C VAL A 87 1.45 -8.26 -7.91
N VAL A 88 0.58 -7.33 -8.32
CA VAL A 88 0.91 -5.89 -8.30
C VAL A 88 1.00 -5.32 -6.88
N SER A 89 0.52 -6.03 -5.86
CA SER A 89 0.66 -5.65 -4.46
C SER A 89 1.90 -6.24 -3.80
N ILE A 90 2.17 -7.53 -4.04
CA ILE A 90 3.24 -8.26 -3.35
C ILE A 90 4.61 -7.90 -3.90
N VAL A 91 4.73 -7.62 -5.20
CA VAL A 91 6.02 -7.29 -5.83
C VAL A 91 6.61 -5.98 -5.26
N PRO A 92 5.90 -4.83 -5.27
CA PRO A 92 6.40 -3.60 -4.64
C PRO A 92 6.79 -3.81 -3.18
N TRP A 93 5.94 -4.50 -2.40
CA TRP A 93 6.19 -4.74 -0.99
C TRP A 93 7.44 -5.58 -0.75
N THR A 94 7.64 -6.63 -1.55
CA THR A 94 8.80 -7.51 -1.43
C THR A 94 10.08 -6.76 -1.74
N VAL A 95 10.09 -5.96 -2.82
CA VAL A 95 11.23 -5.10 -3.17
C VAL A 95 11.55 -4.14 -2.02
N MET A 96 10.55 -3.44 -1.47
CA MET A 96 10.75 -2.52 -0.36
C MET A 96 11.23 -3.26 0.90
N SER A 97 10.70 -4.43 1.20
CA SER A 97 11.11 -5.24 2.35
C SER A 97 12.58 -5.68 2.23
N ILE A 98 13.02 -6.09 1.05
CA ILE A 98 14.43 -6.46 0.81
C ILE A 98 15.32 -5.25 1.04
N VAL A 99 14.99 -4.08 0.46
CA VAL A 99 15.77 -2.84 0.64
C VAL A 99 15.81 -2.46 2.12
N TYR A 100 14.66 -2.47 2.82
CA TYR A 100 14.56 -2.14 4.23
C TYR A 100 15.38 -3.08 5.11
N PHE A 101 15.16 -4.39 5.03
CA PHE A 101 15.85 -5.34 5.92
C PHE A 101 17.36 -5.42 5.66
N THR A 102 17.78 -5.23 4.40
CA THR A 102 19.22 -5.21 4.07
C THR A 102 19.89 -3.96 4.64
N SER A 103 19.30 -2.79 4.45
CA SER A 103 19.84 -1.53 4.96
C SER A 103 19.74 -1.41 6.48
N ALA A 104 18.62 -1.84 7.06
CA ALA A 104 18.40 -1.84 8.50
C ALA A 104 19.35 -2.82 9.22
N GLY A 105 19.62 -3.99 8.61
CA GLY A 105 20.60 -4.93 9.12
C GLY A 105 21.99 -4.31 9.24
N ALA A 106 22.47 -3.67 8.17
CA ALA A 106 23.77 -3.00 8.16
C ALA A 106 23.89 -1.86 9.20
N LEU A 107 22.80 -1.12 9.43
CA LEU A 107 22.78 -0.01 10.39
C LEU A 107 22.59 -0.47 11.85
N ARG A 108 21.95 -1.61 12.06
CA ARG A 108 21.71 -2.19 13.39
C ARG A 108 23.01 -2.50 14.12
N ASP A 109 24.02 -2.96 13.39
CA ASP A 109 25.33 -3.32 13.95
C ASP A 109 26.08 -2.10 14.50
N THR A 110 25.75 -0.90 14.00
CA THR A 110 26.30 0.38 14.50
C THR A 110 25.50 0.93 15.67
N SER A 111 24.17 0.96 15.57
CA SER A 111 23.28 1.39 16.66
C SER A 111 21.86 0.87 16.45
N PRO A 112 21.20 0.33 17.48
CA PRO A 112 19.85 -0.20 17.37
C PRO A 112 18.81 0.85 16.97
N VAL A 113 19.06 2.13 17.25
CA VAL A 113 18.15 3.24 16.89
C VAL A 113 18.21 3.53 15.38
N LEU A 114 19.31 3.22 14.71
CA LEU A 114 19.48 3.50 13.28
C LEU A 114 18.66 2.57 12.37
N VAL A 115 18.06 1.51 12.92
CA VAL A 115 17.11 0.61 12.23
C VAL A 115 15.89 1.36 11.69
N PHE A 116 15.54 2.52 12.26
CA PHE A 116 14.44 3.36 11.79
C PHE A 116 14.83 4.27 10.62
N VAL A 117 16.13 4.53 10.39
CA VAL A 117 16.59 5.45 9.34
C VAL A 117 16.14 5.02 7.94
N PRO A 118 16.27 3.75 7.53
CA PRO A 118 15.76 3.31 6.23
C PRO A 118 14.25 3.51 6.09
N ALA A 119 13.48 3.25 7.14
CA ALA A 119 12.03 3.47 7.12
C ALA A 119 11.70 4.95 6.91
N VAL A 120 12.38 5.85 7.63
CA VAL A 120 12.20 7.30 7.49
C VAL A 120 12.58 7.76 6.08
N ILE A 121 13.71 7.31 5.53
CA ILE A 121 14.13 7.64 4.16
C ILE A 121 13.13 7.14 3.14
N MET A 122 12.62 5.92 3.30
CA MET A 122 11.64 5.37 2.35
C MET A 122 10.31 6.12 2.43
N ILE A 123 9.83 6.47 3.63
CA ILE A 123 8.60 7.27 3.80
C ILE A 123 8.78 8.68 3.23
N ALA A 124 9.84 9.38 3.62
CA ALA A 124 10.12 10.75 3.22
C ALA A 124 10.45 10.85 1.72
N GLY A 125 11.28 9.93 1.21
CA GLY A 125 11.67 9.85 -0.18
C GLY A 125 10.48 9.59 -1.09
N THR A 126 9.56 8.70 -0.72
CA THR A 126 8.37 8.44 -1.53
C THR A 126 7.39 9.61 -1.48
N SER A 127 7.24 10.25 -0.32
CA SER A 127 6.43 11.48 -0.18
C SER A 127 6.98 12.63 -1.01
N LEU A 128 8.30 12.81 -1.00
CA LEU A 128 9.00 13.82 -1.79
C LEU A 128 8.89 13.53 -3.30
N LEU A 129 9.04 12.26 -3.71
CA LEU A 129 8.87 11.86 -5.09
C LEU A 129 7.46 12.20 -5.60
N VAL A 130 6.42 11.84 -4.83
CA VAL A 130 5.02 12.19 -5.16
C VAL A 130 4.85 13.71 -5.23
N PHE A 131 5.41 14.46 -4.28
CA PHE A 131 5.36 15.92 -4.29
C PHE A 131 6.02 16.53 -5.54
N VAL A 132 7.21 16.05 -5.92
CA VAL A 132 7.93 16.52 -7.11
C VAL A 132 7.18 16.17 -8.39
N LEU A 133 6.64 14.95 -8.50
CA LEU A 133 5.88 14.50 -9.66
C LEU A 133 4.58 15.30 -9.85
N ARG A 134 3.89 15.64 -8.75
CA ARG A 134 2.74 16.55 -8.77
C ARG A 134 3.13 17.96 -9.18
N ARG A 135 4.22 18.51 -8.62
CA ARG A 135 4.69 19.87 -8.95
C ARG A 135 5.09 20.00 -10.43
N ARG A 136 5.55 18.91 -11.06
CA ARG A 136 5.92 18.87 -12.48
C ARG A 136 4.75 18.58 -13.43
N ARG A 137 3.49 18.49 -12.94
CA ARG A 137 2.29 18.12 -13.75
C ARG A 137 2.44 16.80 -14.52
N ILE A 138 3.27 15.88 -14.03
CA ILE A 138 3.43 14.55 -14.66
C ILE A 138 2.29 13.62 -14.20
N ILE A 139 1.75 13.90 -13.00
CA ILE A 139 0.61 13.20 -12.43
C ILE A 139 -0.41 14.28 -12.07
N ASP A 140 -1.29 14.60 -13.03
CA ASP A 140 -2.48 15.40 -12.75
C ASP A 140 -3.51 14.46 -12.11
N ALA A 141 -3.87 14.77 -10.86
CA ALA A 141 -4.91 14.10 -10.09
C ALA A 141 -6.19 14.93 -10.12
#